data_AF-A0AAW6XHD5-F1
#
_entry.id   AF-A0AAW6XHD5-F1
#
_cell.length_a   1.000
_cell.length_b   1.000
_cell.length_c   1.000
_cell.angle_alpha   90.00
_cell.angle_beta   90.00
_cell.angle_gamma   90.00
#
_symmetry.space_group_name_H-M   'P 1'
#
loop_
_entity.id
_entity.type
_entity.pdbx_description
1 polymer ?
#
loop_
_entity_poly.entity_id
_entity_poly.type
_entity_poly.pdbx_seq_one_letter_code
_entity_poly.pdbx_strand_id
1 'polypeptide(L)'
;VGITVEAADKLTAAGRKVRVVSMPSTDAFDKQDAAYRESVLPAAVTARVAVEAGIADYWYKYVGLNGAIVGMTTFGESAPA
;
A
#
# COMPACT_ATOMS: atom_id res chain seq x y z
N VAL A 1 0.65 -4.64 -8.15
CA VAL A 1 1.88 -5.05 -7.42
C VAL A 1 3.17 -4.74 -8.18
N GLY A 2 3.28 -5.05 -9.49
CA GLY A 2 4.52 -4.83 -10.27
C GLY A 2 5.13 -3.42 -10.15
N ILE A 3 4.31 -2.37 -10.32
CA ILE A 3 4.75 -0.97 -10.15
C ILE A 3 5.34 -0.68 -8.76
N THR A 4 4.82 -1.34 -7.71
CA THR A 4 5.30 -1.18 -6.33
C THR A 4 6.65 -1.87 -6.13
N VAL A 5 6.89 -3.00 -6.81
CA VAL A 5 8.19 -3.69 -6.79
C VAL A 5 9.25 -2.83 -7.48
N GLU A 6 8.96 -2.28 -8.66
CA GLU A 6 9.89 -1.38 -9.36
C GLU A 6 10.22 -0.12 -8.54
N ALA A 7 9.22 0.45 -7.85
CA ALA A 7 9.45 1.57 -6.95
C ALA A 7 10.33 1.17 -5.74
N ALA A 8 10.13 -0.03 -5.20
CA ALA A 8 10.94 -0.54 -4.10
C ALA A 8 12.40 -0.77 -4.52
N ASP A 9 12.65 -1.26 -5.74
CA ASP A 9 14.01 -1.42 -6.28
C ASP A 9 14.73 -0.07 -6.38
N LYS A 10 14.05 0.95 -6.91
CA LYS A 10 14.59 2.32 -7.01
C LYS A 10 14.89 2.92 -5.63
N LEU A 11 13.99 2.74 -4.66
CA LEU A 11 14.18 3.23 -3.30
C LEU A 11 15.31 2.50 -2.57
N THR A 12 15.42 1.19 -2.79
CA THR A 12 16.51 0.37 -2.25
C THR A 12 17.85 0.80 -2.83
N ALA A 13 17.94 1.04 -4.14
CA ALA A 13 19.13 1.58 -4.79
C ALA A 13 19.52 2.98 -4.26
N ALA A 14 18.54 3.76 -3.83
CA ALA A 14 18.75 5.05 -3.16
C ALA A 14 19.05 4.92 -1.64
N GLY A 15 19.31 3.71 -1.14
CA GLY A 15 19.70 3.46 0.26
C GLY A 15 18.54 3.42 1.26
N ARG A 16 17.29 3.34 0.80
CA ARG A 16 16.11 3.22 1.69
C ARG A 16 15.78 1.75 1.92
N LYS A 17 15.56 1.37 3.18
CA LYS A 17 15.04 0.04 3.54
C LYS A 17 13.53 0.05 3.36
N VAL A 18 13.03 -0.65 2.36
CA VAL A 18 11.61 -0.74 2.03
C VAL A 18 11.15 -2.18 2.00
N ARG A 19 9.85 -2.40 2.23
CA ARG A 19 9.22 -3.72 2.15
C ARG A 19 7.95 -3.59 1.34
N VAL A 20 7.78 -4.48 0.36
CA VAL A 20 6.55 -4.59 -0.42
C VAL A 20 5.64 -5.61 0.24
N VAL A 21 4.38 -5.24 0.46
CA VAL A 21 3.33 -6.13 0.97
C VAL A 21 2.27 -6.26 -0.12
N SER A 22 1.98 -7.49 -0.53
CA SER A 22 0.84 -7.80 -1.40
C SER A 22 -0.37 -8.10 -0.52
N MET A 23 -1.45 -7.34 -0.68
CA MET A 23 -2.70 -7.53 0.09
C MET A 23 -3.86 -7.79 -0.87
N PRO A 24 -4.03 -9.03 -1.37
CA PRO A 24 -5.04 -9.37 -2.38
C PRO A 24 -6.48 -9.36 -1.84
N SER A 25 -6.67 -9.51 -0.52
CA SER A 25 -7.97 -9.42 0.13
C SER A 25 -7.81 -8.79 1.51
N THR A 26 -8.31 -7.57 1.63
CA THR A 26 -8.34 -6.80 2.87
C THR A 26 -9.27 -7.42 3.90
N ASP A 27 -10.41 -7.98 3.47
CA ASP A 27 -11.32 -8.71 4.36
C ASP A 27 -10.69 -9.96 4.98
N ALA A 28 -9.92 -10.72 4.19
CA ALA A 28 -9.20 -11.88 4.68
C ALA A 28 -8.07 -11.47 5.64
N PHE A 29 -7.35 -10.39 5.32
CA PHE A 29 -6.32 -9.81 6.18
C PHE A 29 -6.87 -9.31 7.52
N ASP A 30 -7.99 -8.59 7.49
CA ASP A 30 -8.62 -8.02 8.68
C ASP A 30 -9.12 -9.08 9.67
N LYS A 31 -9.46 -10.28 9.16
CA LYS A 31 -9.87 -11.45 9.96
C LYS A 31 -8.70 -12.20 10.59
N GLN A 32 -7.45 -11.91 10.22
CA GLN A 32 -6.29 -12.55 10.83
C GLN A 32 -6.08 -12.05 12.27
N ASP A 33 -5.39 -12.84 13.08
CA ASP A 33 -5.07 -12.45 14.44
C ASP A 33 -4.16 -11.19 14.50
N ALA A 34 -4.06 -10.60 15.69
CA ALA A 34 -3.27 -9.38 15.88
C ALA A 34 -1.76 -9.59 15.64
N ALA A 35 -1.22 -10.76 15.97
CA ALA A 35 0.20 -11.06 15.81
C ALA A 35 0.59 -11.14 14.32
N TYR A 36 -0.25 -11.77 13.50
CA TYR A 36 -0.07 -11.83 12.06
C TYR A 36 -0.15 -10.44 11.44
N ARG A 37 -1.19 -9.66 11.77
CA ARG A 37 -1.34 -8.29 11.25
C ARG A 37 -0.17 -7.40 11.64
N GLU A 38 0.35 -7.51 12.86
CA GLU A 38 1.56 -6.77 13.30
C GLU A 38 2.81 -7.23 12.54
N SER A 39 2.97 -8.52 12.25
CA SER A 39 4.10 -9.02 11.44
C SER A 39 4.10 -8.44 10.02
N VAL A 40 2.91 -8.27 9.42
CA VAL A 40 2.74 -7.74 8.07
C VAL A 40 2.76 -6.22 8.04
N LEU A 41 2.13 -5.53 8.99
CA LEU A 41 2.05 -4.07 9.08
C LEU A 41 2.43 -3.57 10.49
N PRO A 42 3.72 -3.64 10.87
CA PRO A 42 4.16 -3.28 12.22
C PRO A 42 3.80 -1.85 12.59
N ALA A 43 3.18 -1.63 13.74
CA ALA A 43 2.71 -0.32 14.19
C ALA A 43 3.85 0.71 14.29
N ALA A 44 5.07 0.27 14.59
CA ALA A 44 6.26 1.11 14.64
C ALA A 44 6.67 1.71 13.28
N VAL A 45 6.25 1.09 12.16
CA VAL A 45 6.54 1.58 10.80
C VAL A 45 5.35 2.42 10.31
N THR A 46 5.48 3.74 10.46
CA THR A 46 4.41 4.70 10.11
C THR A 46 4.51 5.25 8.70
N ALA A 47 5.70 5.19 8.08
CA ALA A 47 5.90 5.57 6.68
C ALA A 47 5.38 4.46 5.75
N ARG A 48 4.12 4.60 5.31
CA ARG A 48 3.41 3.60 4.48
C ARG A 48 2.85 4.26 3.23
N VAL A 49 2.90 3.56 2.11
CA VAL A 49 2.26 3.96 0.85
C VAL A 49 1.39 2.82 0.34
N ALA A 50 0.09 3.07 0.17
CA ALA A 50 -0.82 2.15 -0.53
C ALA A 50 -0.90 2.52 -2.01
N VAL A 51 -0.99 1.53 -2.89
CA VAL A 51 -1.03 1.73 -4.35
C VAL A 51 -2.11 0.85 -4.96
N GLU A 52 -3.17 1.46 -5.47
CA GLU A 52 -4.29 0.77 -6.12
C GLU A 52 -4.94 1.66 -7.18
N ALA A 53 -5.25 1.12 -8.35
CA ALA A 53 -6.03 1.82 -9.37
C ALA A 53 -7.54 1.78 -9.04
N GLY A 54 -7.90 2.37 -7.90
CA GLY A 54 -9.24 2.36 -7.31
C GLY A 54 -9.39 3.46 -6.25
N ILE A 55 -10.53 3.49 -5.54
CA ILE A 55 -10.84 4.56 -4.58
C ILE A 55 -9.77 4.66 -3.47
N ALA A 56 -9.21 5.85 -3.28
CA ALA A 56 -8.15 6.06 -2.30
C ALA A 56 -8.62 5.84 -0.85
N ASP A 57 -9.81 6.32 -0.49
CA ASP A 57 -10.25 6.45 0.90
C ASP A 57 -10.24 5.14 1.71
N TYR A 58 -10.49 4.02 1.04
CA TYR A 58 -10.48 2.70 1.69
C TYR A 58 -9.14 2.37 2.35
N TRP A 59 -8.04 2.93 1.84
CA TRP A 59 -6.68 2.62 2.27
C TRP A 59 -6.23 3.39 3.52
N TYR A 60 -6.95 4.43 3.95
CA TYR A 60 -6.59 5.23 5.14
C TYR A 60 -6.46 4.36 6.41
N LYS A 61 -7.26 3.29 6.54
CA LYS A 61 -7.18 2.37 7.69
C LYS A 61 -5.84 1.63 7.78
N TYR A 62 -5.11 1.47 6.68
CA TYR A 62 -3.85 0.73 6.64
C TYR A 62 -2.61 1.63 6.64
N VAL A 63 -2.68 2.77 5.96
CA VAL A 63 -1.54 3.68 5.85
C VAL A 63 -1.39 4.59 7.07
N GLY A 64 -2.49 4.84 7.80
CA GLY A 64 -2.51 5.69 8.98
C GLY A 64 -2.29 7.18 8.67
N LEU A 65 -2.12 7.99 9.72
CA LEU A 65 -2.05 9.46 9.61
C LEU A 65 -0.79 9.98 8.91
N ASN A 66 0.30 9.21 8.93
CA ASN A 66 1.59 9.59 8.34
C ASN A 66 1.83 8.95 6.97
N GLY A 67 0.84 8.22 6.45
CA GLY A 67 0.95 7.49 5.20
C GLY A 67 0.48 8.28 3.99
N ALA A 68 0.70 7.70 2.81
CA ALA A 68 0.23 8.23 1.54
C ALA A 68 -0.49 7.15 0.72
N ILE A 69 -1.32 7.58 -0.23
CA ILE A 69 -2.10 6.68 -1.08
C ILE A 69 -1.93 7.14 -2.52
N VAL A 70 -1.50 6.23 -3.39
CA VAL A 70 -1.55 6.39 -4.84
C VAL A 70 -2.79 5.65 -5.31
N GLY A 71 -3.86 6.39 -5.53
CA GLY A 71 -5.13 5.86 -6.01
C GLY A 71 -5.97 6.91 -6.71
N MET A 72 -7.20 6.54 -7.04
CA MET A 72 -8.14 7.36 -7.78
C MET A 72 -9.13 8.05 -6.84
N THR A 73 -9.46 9.30 -7.16
CA THR A 73 -10.47 10.11 -6.46
C THR A 73 -11.57 10.62 -7.40
N THR A 74 -11.49 10.26 -8.68
CA THR A 74 -12.42 10.67 -9.74
C THR A 74 -12.74 9.48 -10.65
N PHE A 75 -13.73 9.64 -11.52
CA PHE A 75 -13.92 8.73 -12.65
C PHE A 75 -12.74 8.81 -13.63
N GLY A 76 -12.60 7.76 -14.44
CA GLY A 76 -11.64 7.73 -15.55
C GLY A 76 -12.12 8.54 -16.75
N GLU A 77 -11.27 8.59 -17.76
CA GLU A 77 -11.53 9.28 -19.02
C GLU A 77 -11.34 8.31 -20.20
N SER A 78 -11.99 8.60 -21.33
CA SER A 78 -11.75 7.85 -22.56
C SER A 78 -10.45 8.35 -23.20
N ALA A 79 -9.41 7.52 -23.13
CA ALA A 79 -8.08 7.84 -23.64
C ALA A 79 -7.46 6.62 -24.35
N PRO A 80 -6.43 6.82 -25.19
CA PRO A 80 -5.81 5.78 -25.99
C PRO A 80 -5.11 4.68 -25.17
N ALA A 81 -4.93 3.52 -25.82
CA ALA A 81 -4.07 2.44 -25.35
C ALA A 81 -2.58 2.80 -25.44
#